data_AF-A0A2N5CQ24-F1
#
_entry.id   AF-A0A2N5CQ24-F1
#
_cell.length_a   1.000
_cell.length_b   1.000
_cell.length_c   1.000
_cell.angle_alpha   90.00
_cell.angle_beta   90.00
_cell.angle_gamma   90.00
#
_symmetry.space_group_name_H-M   'P 1'
#
loop_
_entity.id
_entity.type
_entity.pdbx_description
1 polymer ?
#
loop_
_entity_poly.entity_id
_entity_poly.type
_entity_poly.pdbx_seq_one_letter_code
_entity_poly.pdbx_strand_id
1 'polypeptide(L)'
;MPVDHSPTVRPRRQPESDAARQRRLQALEVALADREHRAKEALSGLRGTLPRNRGHVTPLAKIKDDEERLAVWRARVERLEALLDQTERKRETRAKIVLSTTLLAQAAEDPDDPLLARLQAIVDARVHRPRDRLAIAETLGLAIAPVRARPVPDLPDFDALAEEILREDAVAPETSSPPRRRKKGG
;
A
#
# COMPACT_ATOMS: atom_id res chain seq x y z
N MET A 1 -5.53 -8.23 51.43
CA MET A 1 -4.98 -6.90 51.12
C MET A 1 -5.64 -6.41 49.84
N PRO A 2 -6.57 -5.45 49.89
CA PRO A 2 -7.16 -4.90 48.67
C PRO A 2 -6.18 -3.92 48.03
N VAL A 3 -5.93 -4.09 46.73
CA VAL A 3 -5.05 -3.21 45.95
C VAL A 3 -5.89 -2.03 45.49
N ASP A 4 -5.58 -0.86 46.04
CA ASP A 4 -6.27 0.38 45.71
C ASP A 4 -5.90 0.79 44.26
N HIS A 5 -6.88 0.78 43.36
CA HIS A 5 -6.74 1.21 41.97
C HIS A 5 -7.39 2.59 41.80
N SER A 6 -6.85 3.57 42.52
CA SER A 6 -7.21 4.96 42.31
C SER A 6 -6.57 5.49 41.01
N PRO A 7 -7.34 5.97 40.02
CA PRO A 7 -6.82 6.43 38.74
C PRO A 7 -5.95 7.68 38.94
N THR A 8 -4.70 7.62 38.50
CA THR A 8 -3.78 8.76 38.52
C THR A 8 -4.29 9.87 37.60
N VAL A 9 -4.86 10.91 38.21
CA VAL A 9 -5.31 12.12 37.52
C VAL A 9 -4.10 12.79 36.89
N ARG A 10 -3.97 12.69 35.56
CA ARG A 10 -2.91 13.38 34.82
C ARG A 10 -3.03 14.88 35.06
N PRO A 11 -1.96 15.58 35.45
CA PRO A 11 -2.02 17.02 35.67
C PRO A 11 -2.42 17.74 34.37
N ARG A 12 -3.37 18.68 34.48
CA ARG A 12 -3.80 19.54 33.36
C ARG A 12 -2.57 20.32 32.87
N ARG A 13 -2.15 20.06 31.63
CA ARG A 13 -1.07 20.82 30.98
C ARG A 13 -1.48 22.29 30.95
N GLN A 14 -0.61 23.17 31.44
CA GLN A 14 -0.82 24.61 31.31
C GLN A 14 -0.83 24.99 29.82
N PRO A 15 -1.66 25.98 29.42
CA PRO A 15 -1.64 26.50 28.07
C PRO A 15 -0.25 27.03 27.72
N GLU A 16 0.21 26.74 26.50
CA GLU A 16 1.49 27.20 25.98
C GLU A 16 1.51 28.74 25.91
N SER A 17 2.62 29.37 26.34
CA SER A 17 2.79 30.82 26.17
C SER A 17 2.92 31.18 24.69
N ASP A 18 2.43 32.36 24.28
CA ASP A 18 2.50 32.80 22.88
C ASP A 18 3.93 32.83 22.32
N ALA A 19 4.91 33.23 23.13
CA ALA A 19 6.32 33.21 22.73
C ALA A 19 6.86 31.78 22.47
N ALA A 20 6.43 30.79 23.25
CA ALA A 20 6.78 29.40 23.02
C ALA A 20 6.13 28.86 21.73
N ARG A 21 4.85 29.20 21.52
CA ARG A 21 4.13 28.84 20.29
C ARG A 21 4.83 29.40 19.06
N GLN A 22 5.21 30.68 19.07
CA GLN A 22 5.94 31.32 17.96
C GLN A 22 7.28 30.63 17.67
N ARG A 23 8.09 30.33 18.69
CA ARG A 23 9.36 29.61 18.51
C ARG A 23 9.14 28.23 17.89
N ARG A 24 8.11 27.51 18.35
CA ARG A 24 7.74 26.20 17.81
C ARG A 24 7.36 26.30 16.33
N LEU A 25 6.54 27.28 15.95
CA LEU A 25 6.15 27.49 14.55
C LEU A 25 7.36 27.83 13.68
N GLN A 26 8.24 28.73 14.12
CA GLN A 26 9.48 29.06 13.41
C GLN A 26 10.40 27.85 13.22
N ALA A 27 10.60 27.04 14.26
CA ALA A 27 11.39 25.82 14.16
C ALA A 27 10.81 24.82 13.14
N LEU A 28 9.48 24.71 13.09
CA LEU A 28 8.78 23.89 12.11
C LEU A 28 8.95 24.43 10.68
N GLU A 29 8.94 25.74 10.49
CA GLU A 29 9.16 26.37 9.18
C GLU A 29 10.56 26.06 8.64
N VAL A 30 11.60 26.22 9.46
CA VAL A 30 12.98 25.88 9.07
C VAL A 30 13.08 24.41 8.67
N ALA A 31 12.55 23.51 9.50
CA ALA A 31 12.57 22.08 9.23
C ALA A 31 11.84 21.70 7.92
N LEU A 32 10.73 22.39 7.61
CA LEU A 32 9.99 22.18 6.37
C LEU A 32 10.71 22.75 5.15
N ALA A 33 11.35 23.91 5.28
CA ALA A 33 12.16 24.49 4.22
C ALA A 33 13.31 23.54 3.84
N ASP A 34 14.02 22.99 4.82
CA ASP A 34 15.11 22.04 4.60
C ASP A 34 14.63 20.74 3.94
N ARG A 35 13.46 20.22 4.36
CA ARG A 35 12.86 19.04 3.72
C ARG A 35 12.40 19.32 2.30
N GLU A 36 11.76 20.47 2.07
CA GLU A 36 11.32 20.88 0.74
C GLU A 36 12.51 21.01 -0.22
N HIS A 37 13.57 21.68 0.22
CA HIS A 37 14.77 21.88 -0.58
C HIS A 37 15.42 20.54 -0.96
N ARG A 38 15.68 19.67 0.03
CA ARG A 38 16.25 18.33 -0.22
C ARG A 38 15.39 17.50 -1.17
N ALA A 39 14.07 17.48 -0.97
CA ALA A 39 13.16 16.74 -1.84
C ALA A 39 13.15 17.28 -3.28
N LYS A 40 13.21 18.61 -3.46
CA LYS A 40 13.31 19.24 -4.78
C LYS A 40 14.62 18.94 -5.47
N GLU A 41 15.74 19.04 -4.77
CA GLU A 41 17.06 18.74 -5.32
C GLU A 41 17.18 17.28 -5.75
N ALA A 42 16.79 16.34 -4.89
CA ALA A 42 16.80 14.92 -5.21
C ALA A 42 15.93 14.61 -6.43
N LEU A 43 14.69 15.14 -6.46
CA LEU A 43 13.78 14.92 -7.57
C LEU A 43 14.28 15.57 -8.87
N SER A 44 14.92 16.74 -8.77
CA SER A 44 15.57 17.40 -9.90
C SER A 44 16.73 16.56 -10.44
N GLY A 45 17.58 16.01 -9.56
CA GLY A 45 18.65 15.10 -9.94
C GLY A 45 18.14 13.86 -10.67
N LEU A 46 17.00 13.31 -10.27
CA LEU A 46 16.42 12.12 -10.91
C LEU A 46 15.70 12.40 -12.23
N ARG A 47 15.06 13.58 -12.38
CA ARG A 47 14.25 13.96 -13.56
C ARG A 47 14.97 14.89 -14.54
N GLY A 48 16.12 15.46 -14.17
CA GLY A 48 16.82 16.48 -14.94
C GLY A 48 16.11 17.84 -14.99
N THR A 49 15.01 18.02 -14.24
CA THR A 49 14.22 19.26 -14.21
C THR A 49 13.59 19.46 -12.84
N LEU A 50 13.44 20.72 -12.44
CA LEU A 50 12.73 21.07 -11.20
C LEU A 50 11.24 20.68 -11.28
N PRO A 51 10.66 20.16 -10.19
CA PRO A 51 9.23 19.88 -10.13
C PRO A 51 8.43 21.16 -10.32
N ARG A 52 7.62 21.21 -11.38
CA ARG A 52 6.68 22.32 -11.62
C ARG A 52 5.50 22.22 -10.65
N ASN A 53 5.09 23.36 -10.11
CA ASN A 53 3.82 23.47 -9.40
C ASN A 53 2.68 23.19 -10.38
N ARG A 54 1.93 22.11 -10.14
CA ARG A 54 0.72 21.78 -10.91
C ARG A 54 -0.50 22.40 -10.24
N GLY A 55 -1.23 23.25 -10.98
CA GLY A 55 -2.52 23.81 -10.60
C GLY A 55 -2.44 25.20 -9.93
N HIS A 56 -3.61 25.74 -9.58
CA HIS A 56 -3.76 26.99 -8.84
C HIS A 56 -3.42 26.75 -7.36
N VAL A 57 -2.13 26.83 -7.02
CA VAL A 57 -1.66 26.71 -5.65
C VAL A 57 -1.53 28.11 -5.05
N THR A 58 -2.25 28.37 -3.95
CA THR A 58 -2.14 29.64 -3.20
C THR A 58 -0.70 29.85 -2.73
N PRO A 59 0.00 30.93 -3.10
CA PRO A 59 1.36 31.17 -2.59
C PRO A 59 1.39 31.23 -1.06
N LEU A 60 2.42 30.65 -0.42
CA LEU A 60 2.52 30.63 1.06
C LEU A 60 2.49 32.04 1.66
N ALA A 61 3.07 33.02 0.96
CA ALA A 61 3.07 34.43 1.35
C ALA A 61 1.67 35.07 1.41
N LYS A 62 0.63 34.46 0.83
CA LYS A 62 -0.75 34.98 0.87
C LYS A 62 -1.57 34.41 2.03
N ILE A 63 -1.06 33.42 2.76
CA ILE A 63 -1.75 32.80 3.90
C ILE A 63 -1.34 33.57 5.17
N LYS A 64 -2.32 34.20 5.82
CA LYS A 64 -2.09 35.07 6.99
C LYS A 64 -1.99 34.30 8.30
N ASP A 65 -2.74 33.21 8.43
CA ASP A 65 -2.66 32.34 9.60
C ASP A 65 -1.42 31.45 9.49
N ASP A 66 -0.55 31.52 10.50
CA ASP A 66 0.72 30.79 10.52
C ASP A 66 0.48 29.27 10.61
N GLU A 67 -0.58 28.84 11.30
CA GLU A 67 -0.90 27.42 11.42
C GLU A 67 -1.44 26.84 10.12
N GLU A 68 -2.38 27.54 9.47
CA GLU A 68 -2.82 27.20 8.11
C GLU A 68 -1.65 27.20 7.12
N ARG A 69 -0.78 28.21 7.17
CA ARG A 69 0.40 28.31 6.29
C ARG A 69 1.31 27.09 6.46
N LEU A 70 1.58 26.69 7.69
CA LEU A 70 2.38 25.51 8.00
C LEU A 70 1.71 24.22 7.57
N ALA A 71 0.39 24.08 7.75
CA ALA A 71 -0.35 22.90 7.30
C ALA A 71 -0.27 22.75 5.77
N VAL A 72 -0.45 23.85 5.03
CA VAL A 72 -0.33 23.87 3.58
C VAL A 72 1.12 23.57 3.14
N TRP A 73 2.12 24.09 3.85
CA TRP A 73 3.52 23.80 3.53
C TRP A 73 3.86 22.33 3.76
N ARG A 74 3.45 21.74 4.89
CA ARG A 74 3.60 20.30 5.17
C ARG A 74 3.03 19.44 4.05
N ALA A 75 1.80 19.71 3.63
CA ALA A 75 1.15 18.97 2.55
C ALA A 75 1.93 19.06 1.22
N ARG A 76 2.62 20.17 0.95
CA ARG A 76 3.49 20.30 -0.23
C ARG A 76 4.75 19.46 -0.12
N VAL A 77 5.39 19.47 1.04
CA VAL A 77 6.59 18.67 1.30
C VAL A 77 6.24 17.19 1.18
N GLU A 78 5.17 16.74 1.83
CA GLU A 78 4.69 15.35 1.74
C GLU A 78 4.38 14.94 0.31
N ARG A 79 3.74 15.82 -0.48
CA ARG A 79 3.51 15.58 -1.91
C ARG A 79 4.82 15.44 -2.68
N LEU A 80 5.81 16.28 -2.43
CA LEU A 80 7.13 16.20 -3.09
C LEU A 80 7.86 14.90 -2.74
N GLU A 81 7.86 14.53 -1.46
CA GLU A 81 8.46 13.28 -0.97
C GLU A 81 7.75 12.05 -1.56
N ALA A 82 6.42 12.06 -1.64
CA ALA A 82 5.66 10.98 -2.29
C ALA A 82 5.97 10.88 -3.80
N LEU A 83 6.16 12.01 -4.48
CA LEU A 83 6.58 12.03 -5.89
C LEU A 83 8.01 11.54 -6.07
N LEU A 84 8.90 11.80 -5.12
CA LEU A 84 10.27 11.32 -5.10
C LEU A 84 10.27 9.79 -4.96
N ASP A 85 9.64 9.26 -3.92
CA ASP A 85 9.52 7.81 -3.66
C ASP A 85 8.88 7.07 -4.85
N GLN A 86 7.81 7.63 -5.44
CA GLN A 86 7.23 7.04 -6.66
C GLN A 86 8.23 7.02 -7.83
N THR A 87 9.04 8.07 -7.98
CA THR A 87 10.01 8.20 -9.06
C THR A 87 11.18 7.23 -8.88
N GLU A 88 11.66 7.07 -7.64
CA GLU A 88 12.69 6.11 -7.26
C GLU A 88 12.22 4.68 -7.49
N ARG A 89 11.02 4.31 -7.01
CA ARG A 89 10.43 2.98 -7.26
C ARG A 89 10.29 2.67 -8.75
N LYS A 90 9.87 3.65 -9.56
CA LYS A 90 9.77 3.48 -11.02
C LYS A 90 11.15 3.28 -11.67
N ARG A 91 12.17 4.01 -11.22
CA ARG A 91 13.54 3.85 -11.70
C ARG A 91 14.13 2.51 -11.30
N GLU A 92 13.97 2.10 -10.04
CA GLU A 92 14.42 0.81 -9.54
C GLU A 92 13.74 -0.34 -10.30
N THR A 93 12.42 -0.27 -10.47
CA THR A 93 11.66 -1.26 -11.26
C THR A 93 12.17 -1.32 -12.70
N ARG A 94 12.39 -0.16 -13.34
CA ARG A 94 12.96 -0.10 -14.69
C ARG A 94 14.35 -0.72 -14.74
N ALA A 95 15.21 -0.43 -13.77
CA ALA A 95 16.56 -0.99 -13.71
C ALA A 95 16.53 -2.52 -13.59
N LYS A 96 15.67 -3.06 -12.72
CA LYS A 96 15.46 -4.51 -12.57
C LYS A 96 14.96 -5.14 -13.87
N ILE A 97 13.99 -4.52 -14.54
CA ILE A 97 13.48 -5.00 -15.83
C ILE A 97 14.61 -5.00 -16.86
N VAL A 98 15.29 -3.87 -17.06
CA VAL A 98 16.37 -3.75 -18.06
C VAL A 98 17.44 -4.80 -17.82
N LEU A 99 17.97 -4.90 -16.59
CA LEU A 99 19.00 -5.87 -16.25
C LEU A 99 18.53 -7.32 -16.48
N SER A 100 17.31 -7.65 -16.04
CA SER A 100 16.77 -9.01 -16.17
C SER A 100 16.52 -9.37 -17.64
N THR A 101 15.96 -8.46 -18.43
CA THR A 101 15.73 -8.65 -19.86
C THR A 101 17.05 -8.77 -20.61
N THR A 102 18.09 -7.99 -20.27
CA THR A 102 19.40 -8.12 -20.91
C THR A 102 20.07 -9.46 -20.60
N LEU A 103 20.00 -9.92 -19.35
CA LEU A 103 20.54 -11.23 -18.97
C LEU A 103 19.77 -12.37 -19.65
N LEU A 104 18.45 -12.24 -19.75
CA LEU A 104 17.62 -13.23 -20.42
C LEU A 104 17.89 -13.26 -21.93
N ALA A 105 18.04 -12.10 -22.58
CA ALA A 105 18.36 -12.02 -24.00
C ALA A 105 19.70 -12.68 -24.30
N GLN A 106 20.74 -12.41 -23.48
CA GLN A 106 22.04 -13.05 -23.63
C GLN A 106 21.97 -14.57 -23.47
N ALA A 107 21.24 -15.04 -22.45
CA ALA A 107 21.11 -16.47 -22.17
C ALA A 107 20.22 -17.19 -23.21
N ALA A 108 19.38 -16.48 -23.95
CA ALA A 108 18.52 -17.05 -24.99
C ALA A 108 19.24 -17.22 -26.34
N GLU A 109 20.44 -16.66 -26.51
CA GLU A 109 21.26 -16.88 -27.71
C GLU A 109 21.70 -18.36 -27.85
N ASP A 110 21.88 -19.04 -26.72
CA ASP A 110 22.20 -20.46 -26.64
C ASP A 110 21.17 -21.18 -25.74
N PRO A 111 20.29 -22.03 -26.31
CA PRO A 111 19.30 -22.79 -25.53
C PRO A 111 19.91 -23.68 -24.43
N ASP A 112 21.16 -24.10 -24.60
CA ASP A 112 21.88 -24.93 -23.63
C ASP A 112 22.72 -24.09 -22.64
N ASP A 113 22.55 -22.76 -22.62
CA ASP A 113 23.26 -21.87 -21.71
C ASP A 113 22.93 -22.20 -20.24
N PRO A 114 23.94 -22.50 -19.39
CA PRO A 114 23.72 -22.79 -17.98
C PRO A 114 23.14 -21.61 -17.19
N LEU A 115 23.26 -20.37 -17.68
CA LEU A 115 22.58 -19.19 -17.15
C LEU A 115 21.06 -19.28 -17.36
N LEU A 116 20.60 -19.68 -18.55
CA LEU A 116 19.17 -19.79 -18.84
C LEU A 116 18.51 -20.83 -17.92
N ALA A 117 19.14 -22.00 -17.78
CA ALA A 117 18.69 -23.05 -16.86
C ALA A 117 18.64 -22.56 -15.40
N ARG A 118 19.64 -21.80 -14.95
CA ARG A 118 19.66 -21.20 -13.61
C ARG A 118 18.55 -20.17 -13.42
N LEU A 119 18.28 -19.32 -14.41
CA LEU A 119 17.20 -18.34 -14.36
C LEU A 119 15.83 -19.02 -14.28
N GLN A 120 15.58 -20.06 -15.08
CA GLN A 120 14.36 -20.86 -15.03
C GLN A 120 14.16 -21.51 -13.65
N ALA A 121 15.21 -22.11 -13.08
CA ALA A 121 15.15 -22.70 -11.74
C ALA A 121 14.81 -21.66 -10.65
N ILE A 122 15.34 -20.43 -10.76
CA ILE A 122 15.01 -19.33 -9.83
C ILE A 122 13.55 -18.92 -9.97
N VAL A 123 13.05 -18.77 -11.21
CA VAL A 123 11.64 -18.46 -11.48
C VAL A 123 10.75 -19.55 -10.91
N ASP A 124 11.11 -20.82 -11.12
CA ASP A 124 10.39 -21.97 -10.60
C ASP A 124 10.28 -21.95 -9.07
N ALA A 125 11.38 -21.59 -8.39
CA ALA A 125 11.46 -21.55 -6.94
C ALA A 125 10.77 -20.33 -6.31
N ARG A 126 10.60 -19.21 -7.03
CA ARG A 126 10.11 -17.95 -6.44
C ARG A 126 8.74 -17.49 -6.92
N VAL A 127 8.29 -17.94 -8.11
CA VAL A 127 7.00 -17.51 -8.67
C VAL A 127 5.94 -18.57 -8.38
N HIS A 128 5.14 -18.36 -7.34
CA HIS A 128 4.16 -19.37 -6.90
C HIS A 128 2.75 -19.16 -7.45
N ARG A 129 2.44 -17.97 -7.97
CA ARG A 129 1.09 -17.66 -8.46
C ARG A 129 0.92 -18.24 -9.87
N PRO A 130 -0.12 -19.07 -10.13
CA PRO A 130 -0.36 -19.66 -11.45
C PRO A 130 -0.46 -18.61 -12.57
N ARG A 131 -1.17 -17.50 -12.30
CA ARG A 131 -1.34 -16.40 -13.26
C ARG A 131 -0.01 -15.76 -13.65
N ASP A 132 0.89 -15.57 -12.70
CA ASP A 132 2.18 -14.93 -12.96
C ASP A 132 3.09 -15.87 -13.76
N ARG A 133 3.09 -17.18 -13.45
CA ARG A 133 3.85 -18.17 -14.24
C ARG A 133 3.37 -18.28 -15.67
N LEU A 134 2.04 -18.31 -15.87
CA LEU A 134 1.43 -18.32 -17.20
C LEU A 134 1.81 -17.05 -17.97
N ALA A 135 1.71 -15.87 -17.34
CA ALA A 135 2.10 -14.62 -17.97
C ALA A 135 3.57 -14.61 -18.37
N ILE A 136 4.48 -15.11 -17.53
CA ILE A 136 5.92 -15.20 -17.85
C ILE A 136 6.17 -16.18 -19.00
N ALA A 137 5.53 -17.36 -18.99
CA ALA A 137 5.67 -18.35 -20.05
C ALA A 137 5.20 -17.79 -21.41
N GLU A 138 4.05 -17.11 -21.44
CA GLU A 138 3.49 -16.48 -22.65
C GLU A 138 4.33 -15.28 -23.14
N THR A 139 4.77 -14.41 -22.23
CA THR A 139 5.47 -13.18 -22.62
C THR A 139 6.94 -13.40 -22.97
N LEU A 140 7.61 -14.35 -22.30
CA LEU A 140 9.05 -14.58 -22.46
C LEU A 140 9.37 -15.90 -23.19
N GLY A 141 8.36 -16.72 -23.54
CA GLY A 141 8.57 -18.00 -24.21
C GLY A 141 9.32 -19.03 -23.35
N LEU A 142 9.27 -18.89 -22.02
CA LEU A 142 10.04 -19.73 -21.10
C LEU A 142 9.28 -21.00 -20.69
N ALA A 143 9.98 -22.13 -20.71
CA ALA A 143 9.48 -23.42 -20.23
C ALA A 143 9.52 -23.49 -18.69
N ILE A 144 8.58 -22.78 -18.05
CA ILE A 144 8.45 -22.72 -16.58
C ILE A 144 7.61 -23.90 -16.09
N ALA A 145 8.01 -24.56 -15.00
CA ALA A 145 7.27 -25.70 -14.47
C ALA A 145 5.82 -25.29 -14.06
N PRO A 146 4.84 -26.19 -14.07
CA PRO A 146 3.54 -25.89 -13.49
C PRO A 146 3.63 -25.73 -11.97
N VAL A 147 2.72 -24.94 -11.37
CA VAL A 147 2.61 -24.89 -9.90
C VAL A 147 2.22 -26.27 -9.40
N ARG A 148 2.97 -26.81 -8.43
CA ARG A 148 2.59 -28.06 -7.77
C ARG A 148 1.22 -27.86 -7.13
N ALA A 149 0.21 -28.58 -7.64
CA ALA A 149 -1.11 -28.59 -7.05
C ALA A 149 -0.97 -29.00 -5.58
N ARG A 150 -1.45 -28.15 -4.66
CA ARG A 150 -1.67 -28.62 -3.29
C ARG A 150 -2.84 -29.60 -3.34
N PRO A 151 -2.78 -30.70 -2.57
CA PRO A 151 -3.95 -31.54 -2.38
C PRO A 151 -5.08 -30.64 -1.88
N VAL A 152 -6.12 -30.50 -2.69
CA VAL A 152 -7.36 -29.84 -2.28
C VAL A 152 -8.04 -30.86 -1.37
N PRO A 153 -8.28 -30.55 -0.09
CA PRO A 153 -9.06 -31.45 0.74
C PRO A 153 -10.42 -31.65 0.06
N ASP A 154 -10.90 -32.90 0.04
CA ASP A 154 -12.21 -33.20 -0.54
C ASP A 154 -13.23 -32.24 0.06
N LEU A 155 -13.90 -31.52 -0.82
CA LEU A 155 -14.98 -30.65 -0.42
C LEU A 155 -16.06 -31.54 0.21
N PRO A 156 -16.68 -31.11 1.32
CA PRO A 156 -17.81 -31.85 1.86
C PRO A 156 -18.89 -31.96 0.79
N ASP A 157 -19.64 -33.05 0.80
CA ASP A 157 -20.77 -33.25 -0.08
C ASP A 157 -21.85 -32.19 0.26
N PHE A 158 -21.86 -31.13 -0.54
CA PHE A 158 -22.78 -30.00 -0.35
C PHE A 158 -24.23 -30.41 -0.60
N ASP A 159 -24.46 -31.45 -1.41
CA ASP A 159 -25.81 -31.95 -1.67
C ASP A 159 -26.32 -32.69 -0.42
N ALA A 160 -25.48 -33.51 0.21
CA ALA A 160 -25.81 -34.16 1.48
C ALA A 160 -26.05 -33.14 2.62
N LEU A 161 -25.23 -32.10 2.71
CA LEU A 161 -25.43 -31.00 3.68
C LEU A 161 -26.72 -30.23 3.41
N ALA A 162 -27.05 -29.97 2.15
CA ALA A 162 -28.29 -29.29 1.79
C ALA A 162 -29.52 -30.15 2.13
N GLU A 163 -29.46 -31.46 1.90
CA GLU A 163 -30.51 -32.39 2.32
C GLU A 163 -30.67 -32.44 3.84
N GLU A 164 -29.58 -32.40 4.60
CA GLU A 164 -29.60 -32.43 6.05
C GLU A 164 -30.24 -31.15 6.63
N ILE A 165 -29.87 -29.98 6.10
CA ILE A 165 -30.48 -28.70 6.48
C ILE A 165 -31.98 -28.68 6.14
N LEU A 166 -32.37 -29.15 4.95
CA LEU A 166 -33.77 -29.22 4.56
C LEU A 166 -34.58 -30.21 5.41
N ARG A 167 -33.95 -31.29 5.89
CA ARG A 167 -34.58 -32.22 6.84
C ARG A 167 -34.71 -31.59 8.24
N GLU A 168 -33.71 -30.85 8.70
CA GLU A 168 -33.77 -30.12 9.98
C GLU A 168 -34.88 -29.05 9.96
N ASP A 169 -35.00 -28.28 8.86
CA ASP A 169 -36.07 -27.29 8.68
C ASP A 169 -37.46 -27.94 8.56
N ALA A 170 -37.57 -29.16 8.02
CA ALA A 170 -38.83 -29.91 7.92
C ALA A 170 -39.30 -30.51 9.25
N VAL A 171 -38.41 -30.63 10.25
CA VAL A 171 -38.71 -31.21 11.57
C VAL A 171 -39.01 -30.13 12.63
N ALA A 172 -38.75 -28.85 12.34
CA ALA A 172 -39.13 -27.76 13.24
C ALA A 172 -40.67 -27.55 13.21
N PRO A 173 -41.42 -27.83 14.30
CA PRO A 173 -42.82 -27.46 14.36
C PRO A 173 -42.92 -25.94 14.43
N GLU A 174 -43.81 -25.37 13.61
CA GLU A 174 -44.11 -23.95 13.54
C GLU A 174 -44.44 -23.36 14.92
N THR A 175 -43.45 -22.81 15.62
CA THR A 175 -43.74 -21.78 16.62
C THR A 175 -43.89 -20.46 15.88
N SER A 176 -45.15 -20.20 15.53
CA SER A 176 -45.67 -18.95 14.99
C SER A 176 -44.99 -17.71 15.57
N SER A 177 -44.25 -16.97 14.75
CA SER A 177 -43.89 -15.57 15.03
C SER A 177 -44.85 -14.66 14.26
N PRO A 178 -45.50 -13.68 14.91
CA PRO A 178 -46.49 -12.85 14.24
C PRO A 178 -45.81 -11.88 13.25
N PRO A 179 -46.50 -11.47 12.18
CA PRO A 179 -45.91 -10.66 11.13
C PRO A 179 -45.52 -9.27 11.65
N ARG A 180 -44.24 -8.92 11.50
CA ARG A 180 -43.73 -7.56 11.75
C ARG A 180 -44.39 -6.58 10.78
N ARG A 181 -45.29 -5.77 11.32
CA ARG A 181 -45.96 -4.64 10.67
C ARG A 181 -44.90 -3.64 10.15
N ARG A 182 -44.75 -3.53 8.83
CA ARG A 182 -43.93 -2.51 8.16
C ARG A 182 -44.55 -1.12 8.41
N LYS A 183 -43.86 -0.28 9.18
CA LYS A 183 -44.20 1.15 9.33
C LYS A 183 -43.72 1.89 8.07
N LYS A 184 -44.65 2.33 7.23
CA LYS A 184 -44.41 3.35 6.19
C LYS A 184 -44.60 4.73 6.85
N GLY A 185 -43.63 5.62 6.66
CA GLY A 185 -43.66 7.02 7.06
C GLY A 185 -42.23 7.50 7.20
N GLY A 186 -41.84 8.66 6.67
CA GLY A 186 -42.51 9.74 5.96
C GLY A 186 -41.44 10.78 5.64
#